data_AF-A0A962XNS7-F1
#
_entry.id   AF-A0A962XNS7-F1
#
_cell.length_a   1.000
_cell.length_b   1.000
_cell.length_c   1.000
_cell.angle_alpha   90.00
_cell.angle_beta   90.00
_cell.angle_gamma   90.00
#
_symmetry.space_group_name_H-M   'P 1'
#
loop_
_entity.id
_entity.type
_entity.pdbx_description
1 polymer ?
#
loop_
_entity_poly.entity_id
_entity_poly.type
_entity_poly.pdbx_seq_one_letter_code
_entity_poly.pdbx_strand_id
1 'polypeptide(L)'
;MTPVFKSVPVVGFSTFGEILGLNLNQTLTAIFFFDVSDSYIDEFVFHFSNFKSFFLQRRLQGLSGIIDSLVENITADAQEQKQIVSESVPIIDAAAAKVESVVESAENMKTSSDALQKIVDIIGDISAQTNLLSLNATIEAARAGEYGRGFAVVADEVRQLAMKSKENAEQIGKNLRQFSANVADIGGEIQGQSDLIMNLHTLFDRIESHTQQADDTANLARTVSEDLRNMMRSMNNQKR
;
A
#
# COMPACT_ATOMS: atom_id res chain seq x y z
N MET A 1 21.04 58.75 -53.92
CA MET A 1 20.69 58.91 -52.49
C MET A 1 21.96 59.18 -51.72
N THR A 2 22.09 60.39 -51.18
CA THR A 2 23.22 60.81 -50.33
C THR A 2 23.09 60.09 -48.97
N PRO A 3 24.17 59.52 -48.40
CA PRO A 3 24.07 58.88 -47.10
C PRO A 3 23.87 59.97 -46.03
N VAL A 4 22.82 59.84 -45.23
CA VAL A 4 22.33 60.89 -44.31
C VAL A 4 23.25 61.08 -43.08
N PHE A 5 24.15 60.14 -42.77
CA PHE A 5 24.95 60.16 -41.53
C PHE A 5 26.44 59.91 -41.77
N LYS A 6 27.16 60.85 -42.39
CA LYS A 6 28.62 60.72 -42.64
C LYS A 6 29.52 61.10 -41.46
N SER A 7 29.00 61.74 -40.41
CA SER A 7 29.82 62.37 -39.36
C SER A 7 29.38 62.08 -37.92
N VAL A 8 28.44 61.16 -37.70
CA VAL A 8 27.96 60.80 -36.35
C VAL A 8 28.34 59.34 -36.06
N PRO A 9 29.15 59.06 -35.03
CA PRO A 9 29.40 57.68 -34.60
C PRO A 9 28.08 57.02 -34.17
N VAL A 10 27.79 55.84 -34.70
CA VAL A 10 26.56 55.10 -34.39
C VAL A 10 26.92 53.88 -33.55
N VAL A 11 26.37 53.80 -32.33
CA VAL A 11 26.37 52.56 -31.53
C VAL A 11 24.93 52.29 -31.12
N GLY A 12 24.44 51.09 -31.45
CA GLY A 12 23.12 50.62 -31.03
C GLY A 12 23.26 49.53 -29.97
N PHE A 13 22.34 49.48 -29.02
CA PHE A 13 22.17 48.32 -28.15
C PHE A 13 20.70 47.89 -28.11
N SER A 14 20.48 46.60 -27.96
CA SER A 14 19.15 46.00 -27.82
C SER A 14 18.98 45.58 -26.36
N THR A 15 18.00 46.16 -25.67
CA THR A 15 17.60 45.70 -24.34
C THR A 15 16.51 44.65 -24.48
N PHE A 16 16.88 43.38 -24.30
CA PHE A 16 15.95 42.38 -23.81
C PHE A 16 15.72 42.68 -22.31
N GLY A 17 14.70 43.49 -22.00
CA GLY A 17 14.45 44.00 -20.66
C GLY A 17 13.13 43.49 -20.08
N GLU A 18 13.24 42.68 -19.03
CA GLU A 18 12.17 42.37 -18.09
C GLU A 18 12.08 43.53 -17.08
N ILE A 19 10.91 44.16 -16.91
CA ILE A 19 10.68 45.16 -15.85
C ILE A 19 9.88 44.49 -14.73
N LEU A 20 10.40 44.52 -13.50
CA LEU A 20 9.74 43.97 -12.31
C LEU A 20 9.40 42.46 -12.36
N GLY A 21 10.07 41.68 -13.22
CA GLY A 21 9.85 40.23 -13.34
C GLY A 21 8.67 39.85 -14.24
N LEU A 22 8.19 40.77 -15.08
CA LEU A 22 7.23 40.48 -16.14
C LEU A 22 7.91 40.65 -17.51
N ASN A 23 7.80 39.63 -18.36
CA ASN A 23 8.17 39.71 -19.76
C ASN A 23 7.21 40.67 -20.48
N LEU A 24 7.62 41.93 -20.62
CA LEU A 24 6.96 42.87 -21.51
C LEU A 24 7.33 42.51 -22.95
N ASN A 25 6.31 42.43 -23.80
CA ASN A 25 6.39 42.06 -25.20
C ASN A 25 7.61 42.64 -25.92
N GLN A 26 8.20 41.79 -26.76
CA GLN A 26 9.29 42.10 -27.65
C GLN A 26 8.99 43.38 -28.45
N THR A 27 10.04 44.19 -28.65
CA THR A 27 10.14 45.39 -29.50
C THR A 27 10.03 46.74 -28.76
N LEU A 28 11.19 47.31 -28.41
CA LEU A 28 11.46 48.74 -28.59
C LEU A 28 12.97 48.96 -28.75
N THR A 29 13.43 49.19 -29.98
CA THR A 29 14.80 49.60 -30.28
C THR A 29 14.85 51.12 -30.36
N ALA A 30 15.48 51.76 -29.37
CA ALA A 30 15.81 53.17 -29.46
C ALA A 30 17.26 53.30 -29.96
N ILE A 31 17.44 53.82 -31.17
CA ILE A 31 18.75 54.24 -31.69
C ILE A 31 18.95 55.67 -31.21
N PHE A 32 19.92 55.87 -30.32
CA PHE A 32 20.27 57.21 -29.88
C PHE A 32 21.51 57.71 -30.63
N PHE A 33 21.47 58.97 -31.05
CA PHE A 33 22.59 59.66 -31.68
C PHE A 33 23.09 60.71 -30.70
N PHE A 34 24.33 60.59 -30.27
CA PHE A 34 24.96 61.55 -29.36
C PHE A 34 26.38 61.84 -29.86
N ASP A 35 26.84 63.08 -29.69
CA ASP A 35 28.26 63.43 -29.77
C ASP A 35 28.78 63.43 -28.33
N VAL A 36 29.61 62.45 -27.94
CA VAL A 36 29.95 62.23 -26.53
C VAL A 36 31.41 61.85 -26.36
N SER A 37 32.15 62.73 -25.70
CA SER A 37 33.25 62.37 -24.80
C SER A 37 32.66 62.21 -23.39
N ASP A 38 32.12 61.03 -23.07
CA ASP A 38 31.46 60.80 -21.78
C ASP A 38 31.93 59.50 -21.14
N SER A 39 32.37 59.60 -19.88
CA SER A 39 32.93 58.53 -19.05
C SER A 39 32.03 57.29 -18.99
N TYR A 40 30.73 57.47 -19.22
CA TYR A 40 29.73 56.40 -19.22
C TYR A 40 29.87 55.42 -20.40
N ILE A 41 30.28 55.89 -21.59
CA ILE A 41 30.50 55.00 -22.75
C ILE A 41 31.74 54.14 -22.53
N ASP A 42 32.79 54.71 -21.95
CA ASP A 42 34.02 53.98 -21.61
C ASP A 42 33.76 52.90 -20.54
N GLU A 43 32.84 53.16 -19.60
CA GLU A 43 32.44 52.22 -18.55
C GLU A 43 31.21 51.36 -18.90
N PHE A 44 30.66 51.47 -20.12
CA PHE A 44 29.43 50.75 -20.51
C PHE A 44 29.54 49.24 -20.30
N VAL A 45 30.69 48.63 -20.64
CA VAL A 45 30.95 47.20 -20.45
C VAL A 45 30.87 46.81 -18.97
N PHE A 46 31.36 47.66 -18.08
CA PHE A 46 31.30 47.46 -16.63
C PHE A 46 29.86 47.58 -16.10
N HIS A 47 29.12 48.62 -16.50
CA HIS A 47 27.72 48.78 -16.14
C HIS A 47 26.83 47.62 -16.63
N PHE A 48 27.02 47.20 -17.88
CA PHE A 48 26.29 46.07 -18.47
C PHE A 48 26.64 44.75 -17.77
N SER A 49 27.91 44.54 -17.43
CA SER A 49 28.34 43.35 -16.67
C SER A 49 27.73 43.32 -15.27
N ASN A 50 27.69 44.46 -14.58
CA ASN A 50 27.04 44.58 -13.27
C ASN A 50 25.54 44.31 -13.33
N PHE A 51 24.87 44.82 -14.37
CA PHE A 51 23.46 44.55 -14.61
C PHE A 51 23.23 43.05 -14.82
N LYS A 52 23.96 42.39 -15.72
CA LYS A 52 23.84 40.93 -15.93
C LYS A 52 24.08 40.13 -14.65
N SER A 53 25.13 40.47 -13.89
CA SER A 53 25.43 39.82 -12.62
C SER A 53 24.31 39.96 -11.59
N PHE A 54 23.66 41.13 -11.52
CA PHE A 54 22.53 41.36 -10.63
C PHE A 54 21.34 40.44 -10.95
N PHE A 55 20.95 40.33 -12.22
CA PHE A 55 19.84 39.44 -12.61
C PHE A 55 20.18 37.97 -12.38
N LEU A 56 21.42 37.57 -12.66
CA LEU A 56 21.88 36.21 -12.39
C LEU A 56 21.81 35.88 -10.89
N GLN A 57 22.26 36.79 -10.02
CA GLN A 57 22.14 36.64 -8.57
C GLN A 57 20.69 36.51 -8.11
N ARG A 58 19.78 37.37 -8.61
CA ARG A 58 18.36 37.29 -8.25
C ARG A 58 17.73 35.96 -8.68
N ARG A 59 18.12 35.45 -9.85
CA ARG A 59 17.68 34.13 -10.33
C ARG A 59 18.22 32.99 -9.45
N LEU A 60 19.49 33.03 -9.08
CA LEU A 60 20.10 32.04 -8.18
C LEU A 60 19.44 32.05 -6.79
N GLN A 61 19.09 33.23 -6.27
CA GLN A 61 18.38 33.36 -5.00
C GLN A 61 16.98 32.74 -5.07
N GLY A 62 16.25 32.98 -6.17
CA GLY A 62 14.95 32.35 -6.41
C GLY A 62 15.05 30.83 -6.47
N LEU A 63 16.06 30.30 -7.17
CA LEU A 63 16.32 28.86 -7.24
C LEU A 63 16.66 28.25 -5.87
N SER A 64 17.51 28.91 -5.07
CA SER A 64 17.86 28.45 -3.72
C SER A 64 16.62 28.38 -2.82
N GLY A 65 15.72 29.37 -2.89
CA GLY A 65 14.48 29.35 -2.13
C GLY A 65 13.52 28.22 -2.53
N ILE A 66 13.44 27.90 -3.83
CA ILE A 66 12.66 26.76 -4.32
C ILE A 66 13.26 25.45 -3.81
N ILE A 67 14.58 25.30 -3.84
CA ILE A 67 15.26 24.09 -3.35
C ILE A 67 15.06 23.93 -1.83
N ASP A 68 15.15 25.00 -1.05
CA ASP A 68 14.92 24.94 0.39
C ASP A 68 13.50 24.47 0.72
N SER A 69 12.49 24.99 0.00
CA SER A 69 11.10 24.52 0.16
C SER A 69 10.92 23.08 -0.30
N LEU A 70 11.60 22.64 -1.36
CA LEU A 70 11.60 21.25 -1.80
C LEU A 70 12.17 20.32 -0.73
N VAL A 71 13.30 20.69 -0.12
CA VAL A 71 13.93 19.93 0.98
C VAL A 71 12.98 19.78 2.15
N GLU A 72 12.32 20.86 2.56
CA GLU A 72 11.36 20.85 3.67
C GLU A 72 10.22 19.85 3.40
N ASN A 73 9.59 19.94 2.21
CA ASN A 73 8.51 19.04 1.81
C ASN A 73 8.97 17.57 1.77
N ILE A 74 10.11 17.28 1.12
CA ILE A 74 10.62 15.90 1.03
C ILE A 74 10.90 15.33 2.43
N THR A 75 11.47 16.12 3.34
CA THR A 75 11.72 15.64 4.70
C THR A 75 10.46 15.45 5.53
N ALA A 76 9.44 16.30 5.33
CA ALA A 76 8.15 16.13 5.98
C ALA A 76 7.47 14.84 5.51
N ASP A 77 7.41 14.63 4.19
CA ASP A 77 6.83 13.44 3.58
C ASP A 77 7.57 12.17 4.02
N ALA A 78 8.90 12.18 4.04
CA ALA A 78 9.71 11.05 4.49
C ALA A 78 9.45 10.72 5.97
N GLN A 79 9.30 11.74 6.82
CA GLN A 79 9.01 11.54 8.23
C GLN A 79 7.61 10.96 8.45
N GLU A 80 6.62 11.43 7.70
CA GLU A 80 5.25 10.89 7.72
C GLU A 80 5.24 9.41 7.27
N GLN A 81 5.95 9.08 6.19
CA GLN A 81 6.09 7.70 5.72
C GLN A 81 6.72 6.78 6.78
N LYS A 82 7.80 7.22 7.47
CA LYS A 82 8.40 6.46 8.58
C LYS A 82 7.39 6.19 9.69
N GLN A 83 6.60 7.19 10.04
CA GLN A 83 5.59 7.05 11.09
C GLN A 83 4.52 6.04 10.69
N ILE A 84 3.98 6.14 9.47
CA ILE A 84 2.97 5.22 8.95
C ILE A 84 3.50 3.78 8.96
N VAL A 85 4.73 3.55 8.48
CA VAL A 85 5.36 2.21 8.50
C VAL A 85 5.51 1.72 9.94
N SER A 86 6.05 2.55 10.85
CA SER A 86 6.27 2.18 12.25
C SER A 86 4.97 1.82 12.98
N GLU A 87 3.85 2.45 12.64
CA GLU A 87 2.54 2.15 13.22
C GLU A 87 1.88 0.93 12.57
N SER A 88 2.16 0.67 11.28
CA SER A 88 1.48 -0.37 10.51
C SER A 88 2.12 -1.75 10.62
N VAL A 89 3.45 -1.84 10.71
CA VAL A 89 4.18 -3.11 10.88
C VAL A 89 3.65 -3.95 12.06
N PRO A 90 3.49 -3.41 13.29
CA PRO A 90 2.98 -4.21 14.41
C PRO A 90 1.53 -4.68 14.21
N ILE A 91 0.73 -3.95 13.45
CA ILE A 91 -0.65 -4.35 13.11
C ILE A 91 -0.62 -5.58 12.19
N ILE A 92 0.29 -5.61 11.21
CA ILE A 92 0.45 -6.74 10.30
C ILE A 92 1.06 -7.95 11.01
N ASP A 93 2.03 -7.76 11.90
CA ASP A 93 2.57 -8.86 12.72
C ASP A 93 1.47 -9.49 13.60
N ALA A 94 0.62 -8.66 14.20
CA ALA A 94 -0.53 -9.13 14.97
C ALA A 94 -1.56 -9.86 14.08
N ALA A 95 -1.78 -9.39 12.85
CA ALA A 95 -2.63 -10.07 11.89
C ALA A 95 -2.06 -11.44 11.50
N ALA A 96 -0.75 -11.55 11.29
CA ALA A 96 -0.05 -12.80 10.97
C ALA A 96 -0.21 -13.83 12.10
N ALA A 97 0.06 -13.42 13.34
CA ALA A 97 -0.15 -14.27 14.51
C ALA A 97 -1.61 -14.71 14.66
N LYS A 98 -2.56 -13.83 14.30
CA LYS A 98 -3.99 -14.18 14.34
C LYS A 98 -4.34 -15.22 13.28
N VAL A 99 -3.82 -15.08 12.06
CA VAL A 99 -3.99 -16.05 10.97
C VAL A 99 -3.48 -17.43 11.40
N GLU A 100 -2.30 -17.53 12.00
CA GLU A 100 -1.75 -18.79 12.54
C GLU A 100 -2.68 -19.43 13.59
N SER A 101 -3.22 -18.64 14.51
CA SER A 101 -4.18 -19.13 15.51
C SER A 101 -5.48 -19.65 14.90
N VAL A 102 -5.94 -19.04 13.79
CA VAL A 102 -7.14 -19.52 13.08
C VAL A 102 -6.82 -20.82 12.32
N VAL A 103 -5.62 -20.98 11.74
CA VAL A 103 -5.17 -22.26 11.15
C VAL A 103 -5.27 -23.39 12.16
N GLU A 104 -4.66 -23.20 13.33
CA GLU A 104 -4.66 -24.21 14.41
C GLU A 104 -6.09 -24.54 14.85
N SER A 105 -6.95 -23.53 14.97
CA SER A 105 -8.37 -23.73 15.32
C SER A 105 -9.11 -24.54 14.26
N ALA A 106 -8.88 -24.27 12.98
CA ALA A 106 -9.49 -25.02 11.87
C ALA A 106 -9.02 -26.48 11.84
N GLU A 107 -7.73 -26.74 12.10
CA GLU A 107 -7.19 -28.10 12.20
C GLU A 107 -7.79 -28.89 13.37
N ASN A 108 -7.96 -28.24 14.52
CA ASN A 108 -8.63 -28.82 15.69
C ASN A 108 -10.11 -29.12 15.41
N MET A 109 -10.81 -28.23 14.71
CA MET A 109 -12.21 -28.43 14.28
C MET A 109 -12.33 -29.61 13.31
N LYS A 110 -11.40 -29.73 12.35
CA LYS A 110 -11.34 -30.86 11.41
C LYS A 110 -11.15 -32.19 12.15
N THR A 111 -10.16 -32.25 13.03
CA THR A 111 -9.87 -33.45 13.84
C THR A 111 -11.08 -33.85 14.70
N SER A 112 -11.76 -32.87 15.30
CA SER A 112 -12.98 -33.10 16.09
C SER A 112 -14.14 -33.61 15.23
N SER A 113 -14.32 -33.05 14.03
CA SER A 113 -15.35 -33.49 13.08
C SER A 113 -15.11 -34.94 12.64
N ASP A 114 -13.85 -35.31 12.34
CA ASP A 114 -13.48 -36.68 11.95
C ASP A 114 -13.73 -37.68 13.08
N ALA A 115 -13.46 -37.29 14.34
CA ALA A 115 -13.77 -38.11 15.51
C ALA A 115 -15.29 -38.30 15.70
N LEU A 116 -16.07 -37.22 15.52
CA LEU A 116 -17.53 -37.29 15.59
C LEU A 116 -18.11 -38.16 14.47
N GLN A 117 -17.55 -38.11 13.26
CA GLN A 117 -18.00 -38.94 12.15
C GLN A 117 -17.85 -40.43 12.49
N LYS A 118 -16.73 -40.85 13.10
CA LYS A 118 -16.54 -42.23 13.56
C LYS A 118 -17.58 -42.64 14.61
N ILE A 119 -17.94 -41.75 15.53
CA ILE A 119 -18.97 -42.01 16.54
C ILE A 119 -20.33 -42.21 15.87
N VAL A 120 -20.67 -41.36 14.90
CA VAL A 120 -21.90 -41.47 14.13
C VAL A 120 -21.98 -42.79 13.37
N ASP A 121 -20.87 -43.23 12.77
CA ASP A 121 -20.80 -44.52 12.07
C ASP A 121 -21.06 -45.69 13.05
N ILE A 122 -20.45 -45.67 14.24
CA ILE A 122 -20.71 -46.65 15.31
C ILE A 122 -22.18 -46.66 15.74
N ILE A 123 -22.82 -45.49 15.88
CA ILE A 123 -24.26 -45.41 16.22
C ILE A 123 -25.11 -46.02 15.09
N GLY A 124 -24.74 -45.79 13.83
CA GLY A 124 -25.36 -46.41 12.67
C GLY A 124 -25.29 -47.93 12.72
N ASP A 125 -24.11 -48.48 13.04
CA ASP A 125 -23.88 -49.92 13.17
C ASP A 125 -24.69 -50.53 14.34
N ILE A 126 -24.68 -49.87 15.51
CA ILE A 126 -25.46 -50.30 16.68
C ILE A 126 -26.96 -50.29 16.36
N SER A 127 -27.44 -49.26 15.67
CA SER A 127 -28.84 -49.14 15.26
C SER A 127 -29.22 -50.26 14.28
N ALA A 128 -28.35 -50.58 13.33
CA ALA A 128 -28.57 -51.69 12.39
C ALA A 128 -28.60 -53.06 13.10
N GLN A 129 -27.67 -53.30 14.03
CA GLN A 129 -27.65 -54.54 14.83
C GLN A 129 -28.89 -54.66 15.72
N THR A 130 -29.28 -53.57 16.39
CA THR A 130 -30.48 -53.53 17.25
C THR A 130 -31.74 -53.82 16.44
N ASN A 131 -31.86 -53.23 15.24
CA ASN A 131 -32.97 -53.49 14.32
C ASN A 131 -33.05 -54.97 13.90
N LEU A 132 -31.91 -55.61 13.61
CA LEU A 132 -31.85 -57.04 13.32
C LEU A 132 -32.20 -57.90 14.53
N LEU A 133 -31.73 -57.53 15.72
CA LEU A 133 -32.02 -58.24 16.96
C LEU A 133 -33.52 -58.19 17.29
N SER A 134 -34.14 -57.01 17.15
CA SER A 134 -35.57 -56.83 17.34
C SER A 134 -36.39 -57.59 16.31
N LEU A 135 -35.93 -57.66 15.06
CA LEU A 135 -36.61 -58.44 14.02
C LEU A 135 -36.63 -59.93 14.37
N ASN A 136 -35.49 -60.47 14.84
CA ASN A 136 -35.42 -61.86 15.30
C ASN A 136 -36.34 -62.10 16.50
N ALA A 137 -36.42 -61.16 17.44
CA ALA A 137 -37.33 -61.23 18.58
C ALA A 137 -38.81 -61.19 18.15
N THR A 138 -39.19 -60.35 17.18
CA THR A 138 -40.55 -60.33 16.60
C THR A 138 -40.90 -61.68 15.96
N ILE A 139 -39.97 -62.31 15.24
CA ILE A 139 -40.16 -63.64 14.63
C ILE A 139 -40.39 -64.71 15.70
N GLU A 140 -39.56 -64.74 16.75
CA GLU A 140 -39.68 -65.75 17.80
C GLU A 140 -40.94 -65.53 18.67
N ALA A 141 -41.33 -64.27 18.89
CA ALA A 141 -42.59 -63.92 19.55
C ALA A 141 -43.81 -64.40 18.75
N ALA A 142 -43.78 -64.29 17.41
CA ALA A 142 -44.82 -64.84 16.54
C ALA A 142 -44.86 -66.38 16.63
N ARG A 143 -43.70 -67.03 16.75
CA ARG A 143 -43.58 -68.49 16.89
C ARG A 143 -44.16 -69.02 18.20
N ALA A 144 -44.07 -68.23 19.28
CA ALA A 144 -44.65 -68.55 20.60
C ALA A 144 -46.18 -68.38 20.67
N GLY A 145 -46.82 -67.86 19.61
CA GLY A 145 -48.27 -67.70 19.52
C GLY A 145 -48.84 -66.73 20.57
N GLU A 146 -49.91 -67.12 21.25
CA GLU A 146 -50.59 -66.28 22.26
C GLU A 146 -49.66 -65.89 23.43
N TYR A 147 -48.70 -66.74 23.81
CA TYR A 147 -47.73 -66.48 24.88
C TYR A 147 -46.68 -65.42 24.50
N GLY A 148 -46.49 -65.14 23.20
CA GLY A 148 -45.50 -64.19 22.69
C GLY A 148 -46.03 -62.78 22.44
N ARG A 149 -47.34 -62.53 22.55
CA ARG A 149 -47.96 -61.24 22.19
C ARG A 149 -47.31 -60.02 22.86
N GLY A 150 -47.04 -60.09 24.16
CA GLY A 150 -46.39 -58.98 24.88
C GLY A 150 -44.95 -58.73 24.41
N PHE A 151 -44.20 -59.79 24.11
CA PHE A 151 -42.85 -59.68 23.57
C PHE A 151 -42.83 -59.11 22.14
N ALA A 152 -43.82 -59.45 21.32
CA ALA A 152 -43.94 -58.93 19.95
C ALA A 152 -44.10 -57.40 19.94
N VAL A 153 -44.92 -56.84 20.84
CA VAL A 153 -45.12 -55.38 20.95
C VAL A 153 -43.82 -54.68 21.34
N VAL A 154 -43.10 -55.21 22.33
CA VAL A 154 -41.82 -54.64 22.76
C VAL A 154 -40.76 -54.74 21.66
N ALA A 155 -40.69 -55.88 20.95
CA ALA A 155 -39.75 -56.07 19.86
C ALA A 155 -40.01 -55.07 18.71
N ASP A 156 -41.26 -54.84 18.33
CA ASP A 156 -41.60 -53.85 17.31
C ASP A 156 -41.27 -52.41 17.74
N GLU A 157 -41.48 -52.05 19.01
CA GLU A 157 -41.10 -50.72 19.51
C GLU A 157 -39.57 -50.52 19.48
N VAL A 158 -38.80 -51.53 19.91
CA VAL A 158 -37.33 -51.52 19.81
C VAL A 158 -36.88 -51.39 18.35
N ARG A 159 -37.56 -52.07 17.42
CA ARG A 159 -37.29 -51.98 15.98
C ARG A 159 -37.50 -50.56 15.47
N GLN A 160 -38.61 -49.92 15.85
CA GLN A 160 -38.87 -48.54 15.45
C GLN A 160 -37.84 -47.55 16.02
N LEU A 161 -37.47 -47.69 17.30
CA LEU A 161 -36.43 -46.89 17.93
C LEU A 161 -35.07 -47.05 17.23
N ALA A 162 -34.72 -48.28 16.84
CA ALA A 162 -33.49 -48.56 16.11
C ALA A 162 -33.49 -47.91 14.71
N MET A 163 -34.60 -48.01 13.96
CA MET A 163 -34.72 -47.34 12.65
C MET A 163 -34.61 -45.81 12.78
N LYS A 164 -35.29 -45.22 13.77
CA LYS A 164 -35.23 -43.77 14.03
C LYS A 164 -33.82 -43.32 14.45
N SER A 165 -33.13 -44.12 15.25
CA SER A 165 -31.73 -43.86 15.65
C SER A 165 -30.80 -43.87 14.44
N LYS A 166 -30.98 -44.82 13.52
CA LYS A 166 -30.22 -44.87 12.26
C LYS A 166 -30.47 -43.62 11.39
N GLU A 167 -31.72 -43.22 11.22
CA GLU A 167 -32.06 -42.03 10.43
C GLU A 167 -31.42 -40.76 11.01
N ASN A 168 -31.49 -40.60 12.34
CA ASN A 168 -30.83 -39.48 13.03
C ASN A 168 -29.32 -39.51 12.85
N ALA A 169 -28.67 -40.69 12.96
CA ALA A 169 -27.24 -40.82 12.73
C ALA A 169 -26.87 -40.43 11.28
N GLU A 170 -27.64 -40.85 10.28
CA GLU A 170 -27.43 -40.46 8.88
C GLU A 170 -27.54 -38.94 8.68
N GLN A 171 -28.50 -38.28 9.32
CA GLN A 171 -28.65 -36.82 9.29
C GLN A 171 -27.46 -36.11 9.97
N ILE A 172 -27.03 -36.57 11.14
CA ILE A 172 -25.86 -36.01 11.83
C ILE A 172 -24.61 -36.17 10.96
N GLY A 173 -24.42 -37.34 10.33
CA GLY A 173 -23.30 -37.58 9.41
C GLY A 173 -23.32 -36.66 8.18
N LYS A 174 -24.49 -36.33 7.63
CA LYS A 174 -24.60 -35.31 6.56
C LYS A 174 -24.17 -33.94 7.06
N ASN A 175 -24.63 -33.53 8.25
CA ASN A 175 -24.27 -32.24 8.84
C ASN A 175 -22.77 -32.14 9.15
N LEU A 176 -22.14 -33.22 9.63
CA LEU A 176 -20.69 -33.27 9.87
C LEU A 176 -19.88 -33.14 8.58
N ARG A 177 -20.31 -33.79 7.49
CA ARG A 177 -19.65 -33.60 6.18
C ARG A 177 -19.74 -32.17 5.69
N GLN A 178 -20.89 -31.52 5.83
CA GLN A 178 -21.04 -30.10 5.50
C GLN A 178 -20.15 -29.22 6.39
N PHE A 179 -20.09 -29.52 7.69
CA PHE A 179 -19.22 -28.81 8.62
C PHE A 179 -17.74 -28.95 8.23
N SER A 180 -17.27 -30.16 7.90
CA SER A 180 -15.90 -30.38 7.43
C SER A 180 -15.61 -29.67 6.11
N ALA A 181 -16.58 -29.55 5.20
CA ALA A 181 -16.42 -28.75 3.98
C ALA A 181 -16.24 -27.27 4.31
N ASN A 182 -17.08 -26.70 5.19
CA ASN A 182 -16.96 -25.31 5.62
C ASN A 182 -15.62 -25.02 6.30
N VAL A 183 -15.09 -25.97 7.10
CA VAL A 183 -13.75 -25.85 7.70
C VAL A 183 -12.65 -25.85 6.64
N ALA A 184 -12.79 -26.63 5.56
CA ALA A 184 -11.85 -26.60 4.45
C ALA A 184 -11.90 -25.28 3.68
N ASP A 185 -13.09 -24.72 3.47
CA ASP A 185 -13.27 -23.40 2.84
C ASP A 185 -12.60 -22.29 3.66
N ILE A 186 -12.77 -22.32 4.99
CA ILE A 186 -12.06 -21.43 5.92
C ILE A 186 -10.54 -21.57 5.75
N GLY A 187 -10.02 -22.79 5.60
CA GLY A 187 -8.60 -23.03 5.31
C GLY A 187 -8.11 -22.33 4.04
N GLY A 188 -8.94 -22.33 2.98
CA GLY A 188 -8.65 -21.59 1.74
C GLY A 188 -8.65 -20.08 1.93
N GLU A 189 -9.61 -19.53 2.67
CA GLU A 189 -9.67 -18.09 2.98
C GLU A 189 -8.45 -17.63 3.79
N ILE A 190 -8.03 -18.43 4.77
CA ILE A 190 -6.84 -18.19 5.59
C ILE A 190 -5.57 -18.15 4.74
N GLN A 191 -5.42 -19.05 3.76
CA GLN A 191 -4.29 -19.01 2.84
C GLN A 191 -4.26 -17.68 2.06
N GLY A 192 -5.42 -17.23 1.58
CA GLY A 192 -5.54 -15.92 0.94
C GLY A 192 -5.16 -14.75 1.86
N GLN A 193 -5.50 -14.83 3.15
CA GLN A 193 -5.09 -13.82 4.14
C GLN A 193 -3.57 -13.85 4.38
N SER A 194 -2.95 -15.03 4.42
CA SER A 194 -1.49 -15.16 4.55
C SER A 194 -0.75 -14.51 3.37
N ASP A 195 -1.24 -14.73 2.15
CA ASP A 195 -0.68 -14.10 0.94
C ASP A 195 -0.80 -12.57 0.99
N LEU A 196 -1.92 -12.03 1.48
CA LEU A 196 -2.12 -10.59 1.67
C LEU A 196 -1.13 -10.00 2.69
N ILE A 197 -0.88 -10.71 3.79
CA ILE A 197 0.08 -10.31 4.82
C ILE A 197 1.50 -10.27 4.25
N MET A 198 1.90 -11.29 3.48
CA MET A 198 3.21 -11.29 2.80
C MET A 198 3.37 -10.12 1.84
N ASN A 199 2.32 -9.80 1.07
CA ASN A 199 2.32 -8.65 0.18
C ASN A 199 2.44 -7.33 0.94
N LEU A 200 1.80 -7.21 2.11
CA LEU A 200 1.89 -6.02 2.96
C LEU A 200 3.29 -5.83 3.54
N HIS A 201 3.95 -6.88 4.01
CA HIS A 201 5.37 -6.79 4.42
C HIS A 201 6.25 -6.30 3.28
N THR A 202 6.11 -6.88 2.09
CA THR A 202 6.88 -6.46 0.91
C THR A 202 6.60 -5.00 0.54
N LEU A 203 5.37 -4.51 0.72
CA LEU A 203 5.04 -3.10 0.52
C LEU A 203 5.72 -2.19 1.55
N PHE A 204 5.77 -2.59 2.82
CA PHE A 204 6.47 -1.79 3.84
C PHE A 204 7.98 -1.74 3.62
N ASP A 205 8.62 -2.85 3.24
CA ASP A 205 10.04 -2.86 2.88
C ASP A 205 10.34 -1.89 1.72
N ARG A 206 9.42 -1.83 0.74
CA ARG A 206 9.52 -0.88 -0.38
C ARG A 206 9.32 0.57 0.08
N ILE A 207 8.39 0.84 0.99
CA ILE A 207 8.17 2.19 1.53
C ILE A 207 9.42 2.63 2.33
N GLU A 208 10.01 1.75 3.13
CA GLU A 208 11.24 2.04 3.87
C GLU A 208 12.41 2.37 2.92
N SER A 209 12.55 1.59 1.84
CA SER A 209 13.53 1.88 0.79
C SER A 209 13.28 3.23 0.11
N HIS A 210 12.03 3.55 -0.24
CA HIS A 210 11.67 4.83 -0.83
C HIS A 210 11.90 6.00 0.13
N THR A 211 11.64 5.79 1.42
CA THR A 211 11.91 6.77 2.47
C THR A 211 13.41 7.09 2.55
N GLN A 212 14.27 6.06 2.49
CA GLN A 212 15.72 6.27 2.47
C GLN A 212 16.17 7.05 1.24
N GLN A 213 15.58 6.76 0.06
CA GLN A 213 15.84 7.53 -1.16
C GLN A 213 15.38 9.00 -1.05
N ALA A 214 14.28 9.25 -0.35
CA ALA A 214 13.80 10.61 -0.09
C ALA A 214 14.78 11.39 0.80
N ASP A 215 15.29 10.76 1.86
CA ASP A 215 16.34 11.36 2.72
C ASP A 215 17.62 11.67 1.93
N ASP A 216 18.07 10.75 1.09
CA ASP A 216 19.24 10.95 0.21
C ASP A 216 19.03 12.11 -0.77
N THR A 217 17.82 12.20 -1.35
CA THR A 217 17.43 13.28 -2.26
C THR A 217 17.39 14.63 -1.53
N ALA A 218 16.86 14.68 -0.31
CA ALA A 218 16.86 15.89 0.51
C ALA A 218 18.28 16.33 0.87
N ASN A 219 19.18 15.39 1.19
CA ASN A 219 20.58 15.68 1.45
C ASN A 219 21.30 16.24 0.23
N LEU A 220 21.10 15.64 -0.95
CA LEU A 220 21.64 16.16 -2.21
C LEU A 220 21.14 17.58 -2.50
N ALA A 221 19.83 17.81 -2.34
CA ALA A 221 19.22 19.12 -2.55
C ALA A 221 19.79 20.18 -1.58
N ARG A 222 20.05 19.84 -0.32
CA ARG A 222 20.74 20.73 0.64
C ARG A 222 22.13 21.12 0.13
N THR A 223 22.94 20.16 -0.33
CA THR A 223 24.27 20.44 -0.90
C THR A 223 24.18 21.40 -2.10
N VAL A 224 23.22 21.18 -3.00
CA VAL A 224 23.01 22.08 -4.15
C VAL A 224 22.61 23.49 -3.68
N SER A 225 21.74 23.63 -2.68
CA SER A 225 21.36 24.94 -2.12
C SER A 225 22.57 25.67 -1.52
N GLU A 226 23.43 24.94 -0.79
CA GLU A 226 24.67 25.48 -0.24
C GLU A 226 25.64 25.95 -1.34
N ASP A 227 25.81 25.16 -2.41
CA ASP A 227 26.65 25.53 -3.55
C ASP A 227 26.14 26.78 -4.27
N LEU A 228 24.82 26.92 -4.47
CA LEU A 228 24.23 28.13 -5.03
C LEU A 228 24.50 29.35 -4.15
N ARG A 229 24.39 29.20 -2.82
CA ARG A 229 24.72 30.28 -1.87
C ARG A 229 26.20 30.66 -1.93
N ASN A 230 27.10 29.68 -2.05
CA ASN A 230 28.53 29.92 -2.20
C ASN A 230 28.86 30.63 -3.52
N MET A 231 28.24 30.22 -4.64
CA MET A 231 28.37 30.91 -5.92
C MET A 231 27.92 32.37 -5.83
N MET A 232 26.75 32.64 -5.23
CA MET A 232 26.23 33.99 -5.00
C MET A 232 27.20 34.86 -4.20
N ARG A 233 27.83 34.30 -3.15
CA ARG A 233 28.86 34.98 -2.34
C ARG A 233 30.10 35.30 -3.17
N SER A 234 30.59 34.37 -3.99
CA SER A 234 31.79 34.60 -4.83
C SER A 234 31.57 35.72 -5.86
N MET A 235 30.38 35.78 -6.47
CA MET A 235 30.01 36.85 -7.41
C MET A 235 29.98 38.23 -6.73
N ASN A 236 29.72 38.29 -5.43
CA ASN A 236 29.73 39.54 -4.68
C ASN A 236 31.16 40.01 -4.34
N ASN A 237 32.10 39.06 -4.18
CA ASN A 237 33.50 39.35 -3.88
C ASN A 237 34.30 39.80 -5.12
N GLN A 238 33.83 39.50 -6.34
CA GLN A 238 34.43 39.99 -7.60
C GLN A 238 34.10 41.45 -7.92
N LYS A 239 33.27 42.13 -7.11
CA LYS A 239 32.94 43.56 -7.27
C LYS A 239 33.97 44.52 -6.62
N ARG A 240 35.07 44.00 -6.07
CA ARG A 240 36.13 44.79 -5.42
C ARG A 240 37.39 44.85 -6.25
#